data_AF-A0A4C1TC45-F1
#
_entry.id   AF-A0A4C1TC45-F1
#
_cell.length_a   1.000
_cell.length_b   1.000
_cell.length_c   1.000
_cell.angle_alpha   90.00
_cell.angle_beta   90.00
_cell.angle_gamma   90.00
#
_symmetry.space_group_name_H-M   'P 1'
#
loop_
_entity.id
_entity.type
_entity.pdbx_description
1 polymer ?
#
loop_
_entity_poly.entity_id
_entity_poly.type
_entity_poly.pdbx_seq_one_letter_code
_entity_poly.pdbx_strand_id
1 'polypeptide(L)'
;MQDLRTLVQSQDIHIVLLGETKLRPRQQLRLPNFLCSAGTRYRPAGSLFGAPRYWSEEISSTEDWSSRISPIGVRVDAAGADQRLFAAYRPPGSHFCSSDVHTIFDDGTPTILAGDLNAKHTTWGSRVISPAGRQLLQDSEQHGYEVIGPDTPSHIPTDPRFRADTRSTSLY
;
A
#
# COMPACT_ATOMS: atom_id res chain seq x y z
N MET A 1 6.07 -22.35 3.64
CA MET A 1 5.88 -20.91 3.39
C MET A 1 6.29 -20.66 1.95
N GLN A 2 5.37 -20.17 1.12
CA GLN A 2 5.60 -19.94 -0.31
C GLN A 2 6.24 -18.55 -0.47
N ASP A 3 7.26 -18.42 -1.33
CA ASP A 3 7.90 -17.12 -1.56
C ASP A 3 7.02 -16.23 -2.46
N LEU A 4 7.27 -14.92 -2.45
CA LEU A 4 6.49 -13.94 -3.21
C LEU A 4 6.39 -14.30 -4.70
N ARG A 5 7.47 -14.80 -5.29
CA ARG A 5 7.52 -15.22 -6.69
C ARG A 5 6.53 -16.34 -6.96
N THR A 6 6.56 -17.40 -6.15
CA THR A 6 5.67 -18.54 -6.35
C THR A 6 4.23 -18.15 -6.07
N LEU A 7 3.99 -17.25 -5.11
CA LEU A 7 2.65 -16.72 -4.82
C LEU A 7 2.05 -16.01 -6.04
N VAL A 8 2.79 -15.05 -6.62
CA VAL A 8 2.35 -14.28 -7.79
C VAL A 8 1.96 -15.20 -8.95
N GLN A 9 2.75 -16.24 -9.19
CA GLN A 9 2.48 -17.20 -10.25
C GLN A 9 1.29 -18.13 -9.94
N SER A 10 1.17 -18.60 -8.69
CA SER A 10 0.14 -19.57 -8.32
C SER A 10 -1.27 -18.98 -8.17
N GLN A 11 -1.36 -17.69 -7.88
CA GLN A 11 -2.62 -16.99 -7.61
C GLN A 11 -3.06 -16.09 -8.77
N ASP A 12 -2.37 -16.16 -9.92
CA ASP A 12 -2.63 -15.30 -11.08
C ASP A 12 -2.70 -13.81 -10.71
N ILE A 13 -1.73 -13.37 -9.89
CA ILE A 13 -1.67 -11.98 -9.43
C ILE A 13 -1.17 -11.12 -10.58
N HIS A 14 -1.93 -10.07 -10.88
CA HIS A 14 -1.61 -9.12 -11.94
C HIS A 14 -0.85 -7.90 -11.39
N ILE A 15 -1.31 -7.34 -10.26
CA ILE A 15 -0.69 -6.17 -9.63
C ILE A 15 -0.21 -6.54 -8.22
N VAL A 16 0.99 -6.07 -7.88
CA VAL A 16 1.63 -6.29 -6.59
C VAL A 16 1.94 -4.94 -5.95
N LEU A 17 1.31 -4.66 -4.81
CA LEU A 17 1.58 -3.47 -3.98
C LEU A 17 2.24 -3.94 -2.68
N LEU A 18 3.52 -3.62 -2.48
CA LEU A 18 4.28 -4.04 -1.31
C LEU A 18 4.60 -2.85 -0.41
N GLY A 19 4.29 -2.99 0.88
CA GLY A 19 4.89 -2.20 1.94
C GLY A 19 6.10 -2.90 2.56
N GLU A 20 7.02 -2.14 3.16
CA GLU A 20 8.12 -2.65 3.98
C GLU A 20 9.02 -3.71 3.30
N THR A 21 9.49 -3.42 2.08
CA THR A 21 10.25 -4.40 1.27
C THR A 21 11.59 -4.86 1.85
N LYS A 22 12.11 -4.20 2.89
CA LYS A 22 13.45 -4.44 3.48
C LYS A 22 14.60 -4.44 2.48
N LEU A 23 14.40 -3.92 1.27
CA LEU A 23 15.43 -3.86 0.24
C LEU A 23 16.51 -2.86 0.63
N ARG A 24 17.77 -3.22 0.35
CA ARG A 24 18.88 -2.28 0.41
C ARG A 24 18.77 -1.31 -0.78
N PRO A 25 19.32 -0.09 -0.70
CA PRO A 25 19.21 0.91 -1.77
C PRO A 25 19.66 0.46 -3.17
N ARG A 26 20.53 -0.55 -3.26
CA ARG A 26 21.02 -1.12 -4.54
C ARG A 26 20.40 -2.47 -4.89
N GLN A 27 19.51 -2.98 -4.05
CA GLN A 27 18.89 -4.28 -4.24
C GLN A 27 17.56 -4.10 -4.96
N GLN A 28 17.42 -4.75 -6.11
CA GLN A 28 16.18 -4.76 -6.87
C GLN A 28 15.43 -6.07 -6.61
N LEU A 29 14.12 -5.97 -6.36
CA LEU A 29 13.24 -7.12 -6.44
C LEU A 29 13.02 -7.47 -7.92
N ARG A 30 13.17 -8.75 -8.27
CA ARG A 30 12.92 -9.24 -9.63
C ARG A 30 11.84 -10.31 -9.58
N LEU A 31 10.67 -9.97 -10.11
CA LEU A 31 9.61 -10.91 -10.38
C LEU A 31 9.60 -11.20 -11.89
N PRO A 32 9.60 -12.48 -12.33
CA PRO A 32 9.54 -12.82 -13.75
C PRO A 32 8.33 -12.17 -14.41
N ASN A 33 8.50 -11.62 -15.61
CA ASN A 33 7.45 -10.93 -16.39
C ASN A 33 6.86 -9.68 -15.75
N PHE A 34 7.42 -9.20 -14.64
CA PHE A 34 6.97 -7.97 -13.99
C PHE A 34 7.97 -6.83 -14.20
N LEU A 35 7.42 -5.62 -14.34
CA LEU A 35 8.09 -4.36 -14.09
C LEU A 35 7.92 -4.04 -12.60
N CYS A 36 9.03 -3.81 -11.90
CA CYS A 36 9.01 -3.47 -10.48
C CYS A 36 9.63 -2.09 -10.27
N SER A 37 8.87 -1.17 -9.69
CA SER A 37 9.29 0.19 -9.37
C SER A 37 9.29 0.36 -7.86
N ALA A 38 10.42 0.77 -7.29
CA ALA A 38 10.58 0.99 -5.85
C ALA A 38 10.62 2.49 -5.55
N GLY A 39 9.99 2.91 -4.45
CA GLY A 39 10.06 4.29 -3.99
C GLY A 39 11.49 4.72 -3.70
N THR A 40 11.82 5.98 -3.98
CA THR A 40 13.16 6.57 -3.87
C THR A 40 13.68 6.69 -2.44
N ARG A 41 12.85 6.40 -1.42
CA ARG A 41 13.24 6.56 -0.03
C ARG A 41 14.22 5.48 0.44
N TYR A 42 15.43 5.93 0.78
CA TYR A 42 16.57 5.21 1.36
C TYR A 42 16.31 4.69 2.80
N ARG A 43 15.25 3.93 3.03
CA ARG A 43 15.05 3.20 4.30
C ARG A 43 14.75 1.74 4.01
N PRO A 44 15.10 0.82 4.92
CA PRO A 44 14.66 -0.58 4.86
C PRO A 44 13.13 -0.74 5.00
N ALA A 45 12.32 0.30 4.76
CA ALA A 45 10.87 0.32 4.89
C ALA A 45 10.22 1.01 3.67
N GLY A 46 10.77 0.76 2.48
CA GLY A 46 10.27 1.33 1.22
C GLY A 46 9.09 0.53 0.65
N SER A 47 8.25 1.21 -0.10
CA SER A 47 7.14 0.65 -0.86
C SER A 47 7.58 0.25 -2.27
N LEU A 48 6.91 -0.74 -2.87
CA LEU A 48 7.17 -1.19 -4.23
C LEU A 48 5.86 -1.46 -4.97
N PHE A 49 5.83 -0.99 -6.21
CA PHE A 49 4.81 -1.32 -7.19
C PHE A 49 5.35 -2.38 -8.16
N GLY A 50 4.53 -3.38 -8.46
CA GLY A 50 4.82 -4.40 -9.47
C GLY A 50 3.61 -4.61 -10.38
N ALA A 51 3.83 -4.57 -11.70
CA ALA A 51 2.82 -4.93 -12.70
C ALA A 51 3.46 -5.76 -13.82
N PRO A 52 2.68 -6.45 -14.66
CA PRO A 52 3.22 -7.25 -15.75
C PRO A 52 3.87 -6.35 -16.80
N ARG A 53 4.91 -6.82 -17.47
CA ARG A 53 5.67 -6.01 -18.45
C ARG A 53 4.84 -5.55 -19.63
N TYR A 54 3.82 -6.32 -20.02
CA TYR A 54 2.94 -5.95 -21.12
C TYR A 54 1.99 -4.79 -20.77
N TRP A 55 1.88 -4.40 -19.49
CA TRP A 55 1.20 -3.17 -19.04
C TRP A 55 2.10 -1.92 -19.13
N SER A 56 3.33 -2.03 -19.62
CA SER A 56 4.23 -0.87 -19.65
C SER A 56 3.72 0.29 -20.50
N GLU A 57 2.88 0.01 -21.51
CA GLU A 57 2.25 1.04 -22.36
C GLU A 57 1.03 1.68 -21.67
N GLU A 58 0.38 0.97 -20.75
CA GLU A 58 -0.75 1.47 -19.96
C GLU A 58 -0.28 2.33 -18.77
N ILE A 59 0.96 2.14 -18.32
CA ILE A 59 1.57 2.94 -17.26
C ILE A 59 2.04 4.28 -17.84
N SER A 60 1.28 5.34 -17.58
CA SER A 60 1.55 6.68 -18.11
C SER A 60 2.58 7.45 -17.28
N SER A 61 2.65 7.22 -15.97
CA SER A 61 3.64 7.84 -15.08
C SER A 61 3.94 7.00 -13.84
N THR A 62 5.12 7.20 -13.26
CA THR A 62 5.43 6.77 -11.89
C THR A 62 5.43 7.99 -10.98
N GLU A 63 4.74 7.90 -9.86
CA GLU A 63 4.54 8.98 -8.89
C GLU A 63 5.17 8.59 -7.55
N ASP A 64 6.05 9.45 -7.05
CA ASP A 64 6.71 9.28 -5.76
C ASP A 64 6.85 10.65 -5.10
N TRP A 65 6.46 10.73 -3.84
CA TRP A 65 6.48 11.96 -3.07
C TRP A 65 7.11 11.72 -1.70
N SER A 66 7.82 12.73 -1.20
CA SER A 66 8.34 12.67 0.17
C SER A 66 7.24 12.98 1.19
N SER A 67 6.56 11.95 1.69
CA SER A 67 5.54 12.05 2.76
C SER A 67 5.82 11.09 3.93
N ARG A 68 5.01 11.07 5.00
CA ARG A 68 5.25 10.14 6.13
C ARG A 68 4.86 8.69 5.81
N ILE A 69 4.05 8.49 4.77
CA ILE A 69 3.53 7.18 4.35
C ILE A 69 4.31 6.54 3.19
N SER A 70 5.40 7.19 2.74
CA SER A 70 6.33 6.69 1.70
C SER A 70 5.63 6.02 0.50
N PRO A 71 4.73 6.74 -0.20
CA PRO A 71 3.95 6.20 -1.30
C PRO A 71 4.81 6.04 -2.55
N ILE A 72 4.57 4.97 -3.29
CA ILE A 72 4.94 4.89 -4.70
C ILE A 72 3.71 4.44 -5.47
N GLY A 73 3.40 5.15 -6.55
CA GLY A 73 2.28 4.78 -7.38
C GLY A 73 2.57 4.92 -8.86
N VAL A 74 1.60 4.46 -9.63
CA VAL A 74 1.56 4.64 -11.07
C VAL A 74 0.19 5.15 -11.46
N ARG A 75 0.15 5.92 -12.55
CA ARG A 75 -1.07 6.14 -13.31
C ARG A 75 -1.19 5.06 -14.37
N VAL A 76 -2.37 4.47 -14.47
CA VAL A 76 -2.72 3.43 -15.42
C VAL A 76 -3.91 3.91 -16.24
N ASP A 77 -3.80 3.88 -17.57
CA ASP A 77 -4.96 3.99 -18.45
C ASP A 77 -5.58 2.60 -18.59
N ALA A 78 -6.65 2.35 -17.84
CA ALA A 78 -7.37 1.10 -17.87
C ALA A 78 -8.68 1.29 -18.64
N ALA A 79 -8.76 0.72 -19.84
CA ALA A 79 -9.95 0.73 -20.69
C ALA A 79 -10.48 2.14 -21.02
N GLY A 80 -9.59 3.13 -21.19
CA GLY A 80 -9.94 4.50 -21.53
C GLY A 80 -10.34 5.36 -20.32
N ALA A 81 -10.04 4.89 -19.11
CA ALA A 81 -10.21 5.63 -17.87
C ALA A 81 -8.88 5.66 -17.10
N ASP A 82 -8.42 6.87 -16.79
CA ASP A 82 -7.26 7.08 -15.93
C ASP A 82 -7.57 6.61 -14.50
N GLN A 83 -6.67 5.80 -13.95
CA GLN A 83 -6.71 5.32 -12.57
C GLN A 83 -5.32 5.43 -11.94
N ARG A 84 -5.29 5.64 -10.62
CA ARG A 84 -4.04 5.71 -9.85
C ARG A 84 -3.95 4.54 -8.88
N LEU A 85 -2.79 3.88 -8.86
CA LEU A 85 -2.52 2.77 -7.94
C LEU A 85 -1.28 3.09 -7.12
N PHE A 86 -1.40 3.05 -5.80
CA PHE A 86 -0.31 3.35 -4.87
C PHE A 86 -0.06 2.22 -3.88
N ALA A 87 1.22 1.87 -3.73
CA ALA A 87 1.73 1.13 -2.59
C ALA A 87 2.25 2.12 -1.54
N ALA A 88 1.85 1.95 -0.28
CA ALA A 88 2.33 2.80 0.82
C ALA A 88 2.75 2.01 2.06
N TYR A 89 3.62 2.64 2.83
CA TYR A 89 4.04 2.13 4.13
C TYR A 89 4.29 3.29 5.09
N ARG A 90 3.53 3.32 6.17
CA ARG A 90 3.75 4.23 7.29
C ARG A 90 4.40 3.48 8.44
N PRO A 91 5.61 3.85 8.89
CA PRO A 91 6.24 3.23 10.06
C PRO A 91 5.37 3.33 11.32
N PRO A 92 5.42 2.33 12.22
CA PRO A 92 4.77 2.45 13.53
C PRO A 92 5.39 3.60 14.34
N GLY A 93 4.58 4.25 15.17
CA GLY A 93 5.03 5.36 16.02
C GLY A 93 5.21 6.71 15.32
N SER A 94 5.15 6.78 13.98
CA SER A 94 5.07 8.07 13.29
C SER A 94 3.68 8.69 13.42
N HIS A 95 3.61 10.01 13.49
CA HIS A 95 2.34 10.73 13.45
C HIS A 95 1.63 10.50 12.11
N PHE A 96 0.33 10.20 12.18
CA PHE A 96 -0.55 10.19 11.01
C PHE A 96 -0.87 11.63 10.61
N CYS A 97 -0.93 11.88 9.30
CA CYS A 97 -1.20 13.20 8.76
C CYS A 97 -2.10 13.04 7.54
N SER A 98 -3.35 13.49 7.66
CA SER A 98 -4.33 13.39 6.59
C SER A 98 -3.87 14.05 5.29
N SER A 99 -3.09 15.14 5.36
CA SER A 99 -2.57 15.80 4.16
C SER A 99 -1.73 14.87 3.30
N ASP A 100 -1.04 13.88 3.89
CA ASP A 100 -0.28 12.88 3.13
C ASP A 100 -1.21 11.99 2.28
N VAL A 101 -2.44 11.74 2.75
CA VAL A 101 -3.49 11.05 1.99
C VAL A 101 -4.11 12.01 0.99
N HIS A 102 -4.43 13.25 1.38
CA HIS A 102 -5.04 14.22 0.47
C HIS A 102 -4.18 14.49 -0.77
N THR A 103 -2.86 14.58 -0.64
CA THR A 103 -1.94 14.70 -1.80
C THR A 103 -1.99 13.51 -2.74
N ILE A 104 -2.38 12.32 -2.26
CA ILE A 104 -2.54 11.14 -3.11
C ILE A 104 -3.88 11.18 -3.85
N PHE A 105 -4.90 11.80 -3.29
CA PHE A 105 -6.27 11.87 -3.83
C PHE A 105 -6.62 13.25 -4.43
N ASP A 106 -5.61 14.10 -4.69
CA ASP A 106 -5.78 15.55 -4.92
C ASP A 106 -6.33 15.94 -6.30
N ASP A 107 -6.21 15.07 -7.31
CA ASP A 107 -6.50 15.41 -8.71
C ASP A 107 -7.85 14.91 -9.23
N GLY A 108 -8.65 14.28 -8.37
CA GLY A 108 -9.97 13.74 -8.73
C GLY A 108 -9.94 12.47 -9.58
N THR A 109 -8.76 11.89 -9.82
CA THR A 109 -8.62 10.61 -10.50
C THR A 109 -9.01 9.47 -9.55
N PRO A 110 -9.80 8.46 -9.97
CA PRO A 110 -10.04 7.26 -9.19
C PRO A 110 -8.72 6.66 -8.70
N THR A 111 -8.57 6.50 -7.39
CA THR A 111 -7.28 6.19 -6.76
C THR A 111 -7.41 5.05 -5.76
N ILE A 112 -6.56 4.04 -5.89
CA ILE A 112 -6.39 2.98 -4.89
C ILE A 112 -5.06 3.19 -4.17
N LEU A 113 -5.11 3.30 -2.85
CA LEU A 113 -3.93 3.32 -1.98
C LEU A 113 -3.93 2.09 -1.08
N ALA A 114 -3.02 1.15 -1.31
CA ALA A 114 -2.90 -0.06 -0.50
C ALA A 114 -1.58 -0.11 0.25
N GLY A 115 -1.61 -0.56 1.50
CA GLY A 115 -0.39 -0.62 2.30
C GLY A 115 -0.59 -0.93 3.76
N ASP A 116 0.53 -0.99 4.49
CA ASP A 116 0.49 -0.95 5.95
C ASP A 116 0.63 0.50 6.40
N LEU A 117 -0.52 1.11 6.67
CA LEU A 117 -0.56 2.45 7.22
C LEU A 117 -0.34 2.44 8.74
N ASN A 118 -0.24 1.30 9.43
CA ASN A 118 -0.17 1.24 10.90
C ASN A 118 -1.30 2.03 11.59
N ALA A 119 -2.49 2.10 10.96
CA ALA A 119 -3.69 2.74 11.46
C ALA A 119 -4.68 1.64 11.89
N LYS A 120 -4.99 1.55 13.19
CA LYS A 120 -5.78 0.45 13.74
C LYS A 120 -7.18 0.93 14.08
N HIS A 121 -8.20 0.30 13.52
CA HIS A 121 -9.59 0.55 13.85
C HIS A 121 -10.43 -0.72 13.70
N THR A 122 -11.51 -0.81 14.47
CA THR A 122 -12.44 -1.95 14.44
C THR A 122 -13.23 -2.03 13.13
N THR A 123 -13.46 -0.90 12.46
CA THR A 123 -14.15 -0.80 11.15
C THR A 123 -13.47 -1.65 10.08
N TRP A 124 -12.14 -1.75 10.11
CA TRP A 124 -11.36 -2.58 9.19
C TRP A 124 -10.69 -3.78 9.91
N GLY A 125 -11.35 -4.29 10.94
CA GLY A 125 -11.02 -5.59 11.53
C GLY A 125 -9.88 -5.61 12.55
N SER A 126 -9.31 -4.45 12.95
CA SER A 126 -8.36 -4.42 14.07
C SER A 126 -9.07 -4.55 15.42
N ARG A 127 -8.41 -5.17 16.39
CA ARG A 127 -8.95 -5.30 17.76
C ARG A 127 -8.77 -4.06 18.62
N VAL A 128 -7.90 -3.16 18.20
CA VAL A 128 -7.54 -1.96 18.95
C VAL A 128 -7.82 -0.74 18.08
N ILE A 129 -8.27 0.33 18.71
CA ILE A 129 -8.37 1.63 18.05
C ILE A 129 -7.10 2.41 18.39
N SER A 130 -6.30 2.77 17.38
CA SER A 130 -5.17 3.69 17.55
C SER A 130 -5.58 5.13 17.25
N PRO A 131 -4.86 6.15 17.77
CA PRO A 131 -5.11 7.55 17.40
C PRO A 131 -5.09 7.76 15.88
N ALA A 132 -4.14 7.12 15.19
CA ALA A 132 -4.06 7.15 13.73
C ALA A 132 -5.27 6.51 13.05
N GLY A 133 -5.79 5.39 13.57
CA GLY A 133 -6.99 4.76 13.01
C GLY A 133 -8.25 5.58 13.21
N ARG A 134 -8.40 6.23 14.38
CA ARG A 134 -9.50 7.18 14.61
C ARG A 134 -9.43 8.35 13.63
N GLN A 135 -8.25 8.93 13.46
CA GLN A 135 -8.05 10.06 12.57
C GLN A 135 -8.28 9.68 11.11
N LEU A 136 -7.83 8.49 10.68
CA LEU A 136 -8.05 7.99 9.33
C LEU A 136 -9.54 7.76 9.03
N LEU A 137 -10.31 7.20 9.97
CA LEU A 137 -11.77 7.02 9.80
C LEU A 137 -12.50 8.36 9.73
N GLN A 138 -12.17 9.30 10.62
CA GLN A 138 -12.77 10.63 10.58
C GLN A 138 -12.46 11.35 9.26
N ASP A 139 -11.23 11.20 8.76
CA ASP A 139 -10.81 11.81 7.51
C ASP A 139 -11.54 11.20 6.31
N SER A 140 -11.73 9.86 6.32
CA SER A 140 -12.45 9.15 5.25
C SER A 140 -13.92 9.58 5.16
N GLU A 141 -14.59 9.71 6.32
CA GLU A 141 -15.97 10.21 6.40
C GLU A 141 -16.12 11.64 5.87
N GLN A 142 -15.08 12.46 5.98
CA GLN A 142 -15.09 13.87 5.54
C GLN A 142 -14.75 14.05 4.07
N HIS A 143 -13.92 13.17 3.50
CA HIS A 143 -13.36 13.33 2.15
C HIS A 143 -13.87 12.31 1.14
N GLY A 144 -14.77 11.41 1.55
CA GLY A 144 -15.54 10.55 0.65
C GLY A 144 -14.77 9.37 0.05
N TYR A 145 -13.66 8.97 0.66
CA TYR A 145 -12.97 7.72 0.37
C TYR A 145 -13.32 6.67 1.42
N GLU A 146 -13.17 5.38 1.08
CA GLU A 146 -13.45 4.27 1.98
C GLU A 146 -12.15 3.63 2.49
N VAL A 147 -12.18 3.07 3.71
CA VAL A 147 -11.06 2.32 4.29
C VAL A 147 -11.47 0.87 4.44
N ILE A 148 -10.82 -0.01 3.68
CA ILE A 148 -11.12 -1.43 3.61
C ILE A 148 -10.00 -2.22 4.28
N GLY A 149 -10.38 -3.12 5.18
CA GLY A 149 -9.48 -4.09 5.80
C GLY A 149 -9.68 -5.49 5.21
N PRO A 150 -8.69 -6.38 5.32
CA PRO A 150 -8.86 -7.79 5.00
C PRO A 150 -9.84 -8.49 5.97
N ASP A 151 -10.59 -9.47 5.46
CA ASP A 151 -11.54 -10.29 6.23
C ASP A 151 -10.85 -11.19 7.28
N THR A 152 -9.53 -11.35 7.18
CA THR A 152 -8.72 -12.12 8.11
C THR A 152 -7.55 -11.27 8.63
N PRO A 153 -7.07 -11.54 9.86
CA PRO A 153 -5.96 -10.77 10.44
C PRO A 153 -4.71 -10.79 9.55
N SER A 154 -4.21 -9.61 9.16
CA SER A 154 -3.03 -9.46 8.30
C SER A 154 -1.68 -9.52 9.03
N HIS A 155 -1.67 -9.58 10.36
CA HIS A 155 -0.47 -9.75 11.17
C HIS A 155 -0.65 -10.85 12.22
N ILE A 156 0.08 -11.95 12.06
CA ILE A 156 0.15 -13.05 13.02
C ILE A 156 1.47 -12.95 13.78
N PRO A 157 1.47 -12.64 15.08
CA PRO A 157 2.71 -12.51 15.85
C PRO A 157 3.39 -13.86 16.04
N THR A 158 4.73 -13.85 16.02
CA THR A 158 5.57 -15.03 16.28
C THR A 158 5.57 -15.44 17.75
N ASP A 159 5.33 -14.49 18.65
CA ASP A 159 5.24 -14.74 20.08
C ASP A 159 3.77 -15.02 20.47
N PRO A 160 3.47 -16.21 21.02
CA PRO A 160 2.10 -16.65 21.32
C PRO A 160 1.39 -15.84 22.40
N ARG A 161 2.12 -14.98 23.13
CA ARG A 161 1.54 -14.03 24.09
C ARG A 161 0.80 -12.89 23.40
N PHE A 162 1.13 -12.62 22.14
CA PHE A 162 0.42 -11.64 21.33
C PHE A 162 -0.61 -12.35 20.46
N ARG A 163 -1.70 -11.65 20.14
CA ARG A 163 -2.76 -12.20 19.30
C ARG A 163 -2.71 -11.58 17.89
N ALA A 164 -3.20 -12.32 16.89
CA ALA A 164 -3.28 -11.85 15.51
C ALA A 164 -4.12 -10.57 15.37
N ASP A 165 -3.74 -9.65 14.49
CA ASP A 165 -4.39 -8.33 14.35
C ASP A 165 -4.32 -7.85 12.89
N THR A 166 -5.18 -6.91 12.52
CA THR A 166 -5.17 -6.30 11.18
C THR A 166 -4.30 -5.05 11.17
N ARG A 167 -3.36 -4.97 10.21
CA ARG A 167 -2.46 -3.83 9.98
C ARG A 167 -2.55 -3.26 8.57
N SER A 168 -2.75 -4.13 7.58
CA SER A 168 -2.94 -3.74 6.19
C SER A 168 -4.31 -3.11 5.97
N THR A 169 -4.34 -2.03 5.19
CA THR A 169 -5.55 -1.31 4.79
C THR A 169 -5.43 -0.90 3.32
N SER A 170 -6.56 -0.91 2.62
CA SER A 170 -6.72 -0.34 1.29
C SER A 170 -7.68 0.83 1.36
N LEU A 171 -7.37 1.91 0.65
CA LEU A 171 -8.23 3.07 0.50
C LEU A 171 -8.69 3.17 -0.95
N TYR A 172 -9.96 3.51 -1.14
CA TYR A 172 -10.63 3.63 -2.43
C TYR A 172 -11.45 4.91 -2.49
#